data_AF-A0A7J6VTL0-F1
#
_entry.id   AF-A0A7J6VTL0-F1
#
_cell.length_a   1.000
_cell.length_b   1.000
_cell.length_c   1.000
_cell.angle_alpha   90.00
_cell.angle_beta   90.00
_cell.angle_gamma   90.00
#
_symmetry.space_group_name_H-M   'P 1'
#
loop_
_entity.id
_entity.type
_entity.pdbx_description
1 polymer ?
#
loop_
_entity_poly.entity_id
_entity_poly.type
_entity_poly.pdbx_seq_one_letter_code
_entity_poly.pdbx_strand_id
1 'polypeptide(L)'
;MEDSMWVRWSWDHNIKHKQIWSMKVPSECSWMWRNILYTRDIARKKIKYSITNGDKTSLWHDPWCQGQLLCENEEARNLFLAPPEAKVSMLITNGEWNQLVTGLPECSLKTDMLIED
;
A
#
# COMPACT_ATOMS: atom_id res chain seq x y z
N MET A 1 -14.19 1.90 -7.26
CA MET A 1 -13.31 0.93 -7.95
C MET A 1 -14.24 -0.14 -8.53
N GLU A 2 -15.17 0.27 -9.40
CA GLU A 2 -16.39 -0.52 -9.67
C GLU A 2 -16.72 -0.66 -11.16
N ASP A 3 -15.77 -0.44 -12.06
CA ASP A 3 -16.19 -0.21 -13.46
C ASP A 3 -16.06 -1.42 -14.38
N SER A 4 -15.48 -2.55 -13.92
CA SER A 4 -15.46 -3.77 -14.74
C SER A 4 -15.85 -5.04 -13.98
N MET A 5 -16.61 -5.89 -14.67
CA MET A 5 -17.00 -7.22 -14.19
C MET A 5 -15.76 -8.06 -13.82
N TRP A 6 -14.66 -7.90 -14.55
CA TRP A 6 -13.41 -8.60 -14.26
C TRP A 6 -12.77 -8.15 -12.94
N VAL A 7 -12.81 -6.84 -12.62
CA VAL A 7 -12.31 -6.33 -11.33
C VAL A 7 -13.13 -6.90 -10.19
N ARG A 8 -14.47 -6.88 -10.31
CA ARG A 8 -15.38 -7.43 -9.28
C ARG A 8 -15.18 -8.93 -9.09
N TRP A 9 -15.12 -9.69 -10.19
CA TRP A 9 -14.88 -11.13 -10.11
C TRP A 9 -13.52 -11.44 -9.48
N SER A 10 -12.47 -10.71 -9.85
CA SER A 10 -11.13 -10.88 -9.27
C SER A 10 -11.11 -10.52 -7.79
N TRP A 11 -11.83 -9.48 -7.38
CA TRP A 11 -11.98 -9.10 -5.98
C TRP A 11 -12.61 -10.21 -5.15
N ASP A 12 -13.68 -10.81 -5.65
CA ASP A 12 -14.44 -11.86 -4.95
C ASP A 12 -13.72 -13.22 -4.97
N HIS A 13 -13.09 -13.60 -6.08
CA HIS A 13 -12.56 -14.96 -6.29
C HIS A 13 -11.05 -15.08 -6.11
N ASN A 14 -10.28 -14.16 -6.70
CA ASN A 14 -8.82 -14.25 -6.72
C ASN A 14 -8.20 -13.59 -5.47
N ILE A 15 -8.69 -12.40 -5.12
CA ILE A 15 -8.18 -11.58 -4.03
C ILE A 15 -8.89 -11.94 -2.71
N LYS A 16 -10.17 -12.32 -2.77
CA LYS A 16 -11.00 -12.69 -1.61
C LYS A 16 -11.04 -11.58 -0.55
N HIS A 17 -11.23 -10.34 -1.02
CA HIS A 17 -11.27 -9.14 -0.18
C HIS A 17 -9.99 -8.88 0.66
N LYS A 18 -8.83 -9.42 0.24
CA LYS A 18 -7.54 -9.20 0.88
C LYS A 18 -6.78 -8.03 0.25
N GLN A 19 -5.74 -7.59 0.96
CA GLN A 19 -4.82 -6.58 0.45
C GLN A 19 -3.87 -7.21 -0.56
N ILE A 20 -3.93 -6.75 -1.82
CA ILE A 20 -3.19 -7.35 -2.93
C ILE A 20 -1.69 -7.34 -2.68
N TRP A 21 -1.14 -6.32 -2.00
CA TRP A 21 0.30 -6.18 -1.77
C TRP A 21 0.85 -7.06 -0.66
N SER A 22 0.06 -7.40 0.36
CA SER A 22 0.53 -8.20 1.51
C SER A 22 0.01 -9.64 1.50
N MET A 23 -0.88 -10.02 0.57
CA MET A 23 -1.38 -11.38 0.50
C MET A 23 -0.31 -12.36 0.02
N LYS A 24 -0.34 -13.58 0.56
CA LYS A 24 0.48 -14.70 0.06
C LYS A 24 -0.08 -15.23 -1.27
N VAL A 25 0.78 -15.81 -2.09
CA VAL A 25 0.37 -16.55 -3.28
C VAL A 25 -0.40 -17.80 -2.86
N PRO A 26 -1.68 -17.98 -3.26
CA PRO A 26 -2.43 -19.19 -2.95
C PRO A 26 -1.81 -20.41 -3.63
N SER A 27 -1.86 -21.58 -2.96
CA SER A 27 -1.44 -22.85 -3.57
C SER A 27 -2.27 -23.15 -4.82
N GLU A 28 -3.58 -22.97 -4.72
CA GLU A 28 -4.55 -23.11 -5.79
C GLU A 28 -4.86 -21.73 -6.39
N CYS A 29 -4.25 -21.40 -7.52
CA CYS A 29 -4.59 -20.25 -8.34
C CYS A 29 -4.18 -20.48 -9.79
N SER A 30 -4.77 -19.73 -10.73
CA SER A 30 -4.38 -19.80 -12.13
C SER A 30 -2.92 -19.37 -12.32
N TRP A 31 -2.25 -19.94 -13.32
CA TRP A 31 -0.86 -19.59 -13.65
C TRP A 31 -0.69 -18.07 -13.87
N MET A 32 -1.66 -17.44 -14.54
CA MET A 32 -1.68 -15.99 -14.74
C MET A 32 -1.75 -15.22 -13.42
N TRP A 33 -2.64 -15.61 -12.50
CA TRP A 33 -2.75 -14.94 -11.21
C TRP A 33 -1.49 -15.10 -10.36
N ARG A 34 -0.89 -16.28 -10.40
CA ARG A 34 0.40 -16.56 -9.75
C ARG A 34 1.50 -15.61 -10.24
N ASN A 35 1.60 -15.40 -11.55
CA ASN A 35 2.58 -14.48 -12.13
C ASN A 35 2.31 -13.01 -11.78
N ILE A 36 1.05 -12.58 -11.71
CA ILE A 36 0.69 -11.23 -11.24
C ILE A 36 1.22 -11.04 -9.82
N LEU A 37 0.95 -11.98 -8.91
CA LEU A 37 1.40 -11.89 -7.53
C LEU A 37 2.92 -11.98 -7.37
N TYR A 38 3.63 -12.77 -8.19
CA TYR A 38 5.09 -12.80 -8.15
C TYR A 38 5.75 -11.52 -8.68
N THR A 39 5.15 -10.90 -9.69
CA THR A 39 5.70 -9.67 -10.29
C THR A 39 5.46 -8.45 -9.39
N ARG A 40 4.51 -8.56 -8.46
CA ARG A 40 4.13 -7.53 -7.51
C ARG A 40 5.28 -6.94 -6.71
N ASP A 41 6.25 -7.76 -6.28
CA ASP A 41 7.38 -7.28 -5.47
C ASP A 41 8.34 -6.40 -6.28
N ILE A 42 8.40 -6.62 -7.60
CA ILE A 42 9.12 -5.76 -8.54
C ILE A 42 8.29 -4.49 -8.79
N ALA A 43 6.99 -4.65 -9.02
CA ALA A 43 6.08 -3.54 -9.27
C ALA A 43 6.06 -2.54 -8.11
N ARG A 44 5.98 -3.04 -6.85
CA ARG A 44 5.86 -2.16 -5.68
C ARG A 44 7.02 -1.18 -5.53
N LYS A 45 8.23 -1.58 -5.96
CA LYS A 45 9.45 -0.76 -5.93
C LYS A 45 9.58 0.21 -7.11
N LYS A 46 8.81 0.00 -8.19
CA LYS A 46 8.90 0.79 -9.43
C LYS A 46 7.74 1.75 -9.62
N ILE A 47 6.61 1.51 -8.95
CA ILE A 47 5.45 2.39 -8.99
C ILE A 47 5.68 3.59 -8.09
N LYS A 48 5.34 4.79 -8.59
CA LYS A 48 5.27 6.00 -7.76
C LYS A 48 3.91 6.06 -7.06
N TYR A 49 3.92 6.32 -5.76
CA TYR A 49 2.70 6.48 -4.97
C TYR A 49 2.49 7.97 -4.70
N SER A 50 1.37 8.50 -5.17
CA SER A 50 0.91 9.85 -4.80
C SER A 50 -0.18 9.70 -3.76
N ILE A 51 0.12 10.13 -2.54
CA ILE A 51 -0.82 10.11 -1.42
C ILE A 51 -1.34 11.52 -1.20
N THR A 52 -2.63 11.73 -1.46
CA THR A 52 -3.28 13.03 -1.26
C THR A 52 -3.77 13.16 0.17
N ASN A 53 -4.97 12.63 0.49
CA ASN A 53 -5.52 12.66 1.85
C ASN A 53 -5.30 11.36 2.62
N GLY A 54 -4.88 10.28 1.95
CA GLY A 54 -4.55 9.00 2.57
C GLY A 54 -5.73 8.09 2.95
N ASP A 55 -6.98 8.47 2.76
CA ASP A 55 -8.15 7.70 3.23
C ASP A 55 -8.35 6.36 2.51
N LYS A 56 -7.92 6.30 1.25
CA LYS A 56 -8.03 5.09 0.42
C LYS A 56 -6.82 4.18 0.52
N THR A 57 -5.75 4.64 1.18
CA THR A 57 -4.48 3.93 1.27
C THR A 57 -4.36 3.29 2.64
N SER A 58 -4.15 1.99 2.67
CA SER A 58 -3.84 1.24 3.88
C SER A 58 -2.49 1.68 4.44
N LEU A 59 -2.46 2.00 5.73
CA LEU A 59 -1.21 2.33 6.42
C LEU A 59 -0.21 1.18 6.33
N TRP A 60 -0.71 -0.04 6.56
CA TRP A 60 0.13 -1.22 6.79
C TRP A 60 0.38 -2.03 5.53
N HIS A 61 -0.61 -2.08 4.63
CA HIS A 61 -0.66 -3.05 3.57
C HIS A 61 -0.49 -2.46 2.18
N ASP A 62 -0.43 -1.14 2.04
CA ASP A 62 -0.08 -0.52 0.76
C ASP A 62 1.39 -0.08 0.77
N PRO A 63 2.10 -0.25 -0.35
CA PRO A 63 3.53 0.04 -0.47
C PRO A 63 3.84 1.54 -0.68
N TRP A 64 3.12 2.43 0.00
CA TRP A 64 3.19 3.88 -0.18
C TRP A 64 4.51 4.50 0.28
N CYS A 65 5.20 3.85 1.22
CA CYS A 65 6.51 4.25 1.70
C CYS A 65 7.61 3.50 0.94
N GLN A 66 8.12 4.10 -0.14
CA GLN A 66 9.21 3.55 -0.98
C GLN A 66 9.04 2.10 -1.46
N GLY A 67 7.79 1.66 -1.65
CA GLY A 67 7.53 0.28 -2.08
C GLY A 67 7.51 -0.74 -0.94
N GLN A 68 7.66 -0.32 0.33
CA GLN A 68 7.69 -1.20 1.49
C GLN A 68 6.31 -1.32 2.14
N LEU A 69 6.05 -2.51 2.67
CA LEU A 69 4.85 -2.79 3.46
C LEU A 69 5.20 -2.64 4.93
N LEU A 70 4.60 -1.67 5.60
CA LEU A 70 4.88 -1.45 7.02
C LEU A 70 4.43 -2.63 7.89
N CYS A 71 3.49 -3.46 7.42
CA CYS A 71 3.15 -4.70 8.11
C CYS A 71 4.31 -5.72 8.13
N GLU A 72 5.32 -5.59 7.27
CA GLU A 72 6.52 -6.46 7.24
C GLU A 72 7.69 -5.86 8.05
N ASN A 73 7.57 -4.63 8.55
CA ASN A 73 8.63 -3.91 9.28
C ASN A 73 8.28 -3.81 10.78
N GLU A 74 9.14 -4.39 11.64
CA GLU A 74 8.95 -4.41 13.09
C GLU A 74 9.12 -3.04 13.75
N GLU A 75 10.05 -2.22 13.26
CA GLU A 75 10.26 -0.85 13.74
C GLU A 75 9.03 0.02 13.45
N ALA A 76 8.47 -0.10 12.25
CA ALA A 76 7.25 0.62 11.87
C ALA A 76 6.06 0.24 12.76
N ARG A 77 5.92 -1.03 13.14
CA ARG A 77 4.87 -1.50 14.06
C ARG A 77 5.02 -0.93 15.46
N ASN A 78 6.26 -0.79 15.95
CA ASN A 78 6.52 -0.20 17.27
C ASN A 78 6.32 1.32 17.25
N LEU A 79 6.60 1.98 16.13
CA LEU A 79 6.46 3.42 15.97
C LEU A 79 4.99 3.86 15.83
N PHE A 80 4.21 3.13 15.01
CA PHE A 80 2.80 3.45 14.79
C PHE A 80 1.90 2.62 15.69
N LEU A 81 1.36 3.25 16.74
CA LEU A 81 0.30 2.69 17.57
C LEU A 81 -1.07 2.78 16.84
N ALA A 82 -1.16 2.18 15.66
CA ALA A 82 -2.33 2.24 14.80
C ALA A 82 -2.98 0.85 14.62
N PRO A 83 -4.31 0.77 14.51
CA PRO A 83 -5.00 -0.50 14.28
C PRO A 83 -4.65 -1.09 12.89
N PRO A 84 -4.79 -2.41 12.66
CA PRO A 84 -4.48 -3.04 11.37
C PRO A 84 -5.24 -2.46 10.16
N GLU A 85 -6.42 -1.89 10.38
CA GLU A 85 -7.26 -1.27 9.35
C GLU A 85 -6.92 0.21 9.10
N ALA A 86 -5.94 0.75 9.83
CA ALA A 86 -5.56 2.16 9.76
C ALA A 86 -5.23 2.60 8.33
N LYS A 87 -5.57 3.85 8.06
CA LYS A 87 -5.33 4.53 6.79
C LYS A 87 -4.15 5.49 6.92
N VAL A 88 -3.54 5.80 5.79
CA VAL A 88 -2.46 6.79 5.74
C VAL A 88 -2.96 8.17 6.16
N SER A 89 -4.26 8.44 6.04
CA SER A 89 -4.86 9.68 6.55
C SER A 89 -4.67 9.91 8.05
N MET A 90 -4.47 8.86 8.84
CA MET A 90 -4.09 8.99 10.27
C MET A 90 -2.76 9.73 10.46
N LEU A 91 -1.91 9.72 9.45
CA LEU A 91 -0.60 10.35 9.44
C LEU A 91 -0.60 11.73 8.77
N ILE A 92 -1.74 12.19 8.24
CA ILE A 92 -1.85 13.44 7.50
C ILE A 92 -2.83 14.36 8.23
N THR A 93 -2.34 15.48 8.74
CA THR A 93 -3.16 16.50 9.43
C THR A 93 -3.06 17.81 8.66
N ASN A 94 -4.19 18.39 8.25
CA ASN A 94 -4.24 19.65 7.48
C ASN A 94 -3.41 19.63 6.18
N GLY A 95 -3.26 18.45 5.54
CA GLY A 95 -2.46 18.29 4.33
C GLY A 95 -0.96 18.12 4.57
N GLU A 96 -0.52 18.10 5.82
CA GLU A 96 0.87 17.89 6.20
C GLU A 96 1.06 16.54 6.89
N TRP A 97 2.21 15.93 6.68
CA TRP A 97 2.57 14.67 7.32
C TRP A 97 2.99 14.87 8.78
N ASN A 98 2.51 14.00 9.66
CA ASN A 98 2.88 14.01 11.06
C ASN A 98 4.38 13.66 11.25
N GLN A 99 5.01 14.26 12.27
CA GLN A 99 6.45 14.07 12.55
C GLN A 99 6.87 12.61 12.75
N LEU A 100 5.96 11.74 13.21
CA LEU A 100 6.22 10.30 13.35
C LEU A 100 6.62 9.64 12.03
N VAL A 101 6.16 10.16 10.89
CA VAL A 101 6.52 9.64 9.56
C VAL A 101 7.92 10.09 9.14
N THR A 102 8.33 11.28 9.55
CA THR A 102 9.65 11.85 9.23
C THR A 102 10.80 11.11 9.94
N GLY A 103 10.49 10.34 10.98
CA GLY A 103 11.45 9.50 11.71
C GLY A 103 11.76 8.16 11.04
N LEU A 104 11.01 7.76 10.00
CA LEU A 104 11.32 6.56 9.23
C LEU A 104 12.33 6.93 8.13
N PRO A 105 13.60 6.45 8.18
CA PRO A 105 14.58 6.73 7.13
C PRO A 105 14.12 6.22 5.75
N GLU A 106 13.27 5.21 5.76
CA GLU A 106 12.62 4.57 4.62
C GLU A 106 11.45 5.38 4.04
N CYS A 107 10.84 6.28 4.80
CA CYS A 107 9.79 7.18 4.33
C CYS A 107 10.36 8.59 4.15
N SER A 108 11.39 8.75 3.31
CA SER A 108 11.66 10.08 2.73
C SER A 108 10.51 10.39 1.79
N LEU A 109 9.44 10.92 2.38
CA LEU A 109 8.40 11.65 1.68
C LEU A 109 9.13 12.81 1.03
N LYS A 110 9.53 12.64 -0.24
CA LYS A 110 9.84 13.79 -1.05
C LYS A 110 8.54 14.59 -1.08
N THR A 111 8.53 15.67 -0.31
CA THR A 111 7.61 16.80 -0.44
C THR A 111 7.63 17.41 -1.85
N ASP A 112 8.48 16.90 -2.76
CA ASP A 112 8.56 17.27 -4.16
C ASP A 112 7.94 16.19 -5.06
N MET A 113 6.62 16.20 -5.17
CA MET A 113 5.98 15.97 -6.47
C MET A 113 5.01 17.12 -6.69
N LEU A 114 5.60 18.30 -6.83
CA LEU A 114 4.99 19.38 -7.58
C LEU A 114 4.40 18.80 -8.86
N ILE A 115 3.20 19.27 -9.14
CA ILE A 115 2.60 19.35 -10.46
C ILE A 115 3.71 19.76 -11.44
N GLU A 116 4.10 18.84 -12.31
CA GLU A 116 4.67 19.23 -13.59
C GLU A 116 3.74 18.66 -14.66
N ASP A 117 3.32 19.57 -15.53
CA ASP A 117 2.34 19.43 -16.61
C ASP A 117 2.68 18.30 -17.60
#